data_AF-I7M1M2-F1
#
_entry.id   AF-I7M1M2-F1
#
_cell.length_a   1.000
_cell.length_b   1.000
_cell.length_c   1.000
_cell.angle_alpha   90.00
_cell.angle_beta   90.00
_cell.angle_gamma   90.00
#
_symmetry.space_group_name_H-M   'P 1'
#
loop_
_entity.id
_entity.type
_entity.pdbx_description
1 polymer ?
#
loop_
_entity_poly.entity_id
_entity_poly.type
_entity_poly.pdbx_seq_one_letter_code
_entity_poly.pdbx_strand_id
1 'polypeptide(L)'
;MSQFEQELLNFSREFQQQLQQTEQLVFQSLSGVEQRCLSDSRDDVERFVTCMNKATDKISSEEKKFEFRMAFLQNETYNCFKANNNSGKYDICKQNAKSNVKRYLDDFIREIQN
;
A
#
# COMPACT_ATOMS: atom_id res chain seq x y z
N MET A 1 12.21 19.21 -20.97
CA MET A 1 11.33 18.56 -19.99
C MET A 1 10.26 19.57 -19.64
N SER A 2 8.99 19.26 -19.87
CA SER A 2 7.87 20.16 -19.55
C SER A 2 7.68 20.26 -18.03
N GLN A 3 7.00 21.32 -17.57
CA GLN A 3 6.64 21.46 -16.15
C GLN A 3 5.82 20.26 -15.66
N PHE A 4 4.92 19.73 -16.51
CA PHE A 4 4.19 18.48 -16.27
C PHE A 4 5.11 17.28 -16.02
N GLU A 5 6.11 17.07 -16.89
CA GLU A 5 7.05 15.95 -16.76
C GLU A 5 7.89 16.07 -15.49
N GLN A 6 8.36 17.28 -15.15
CA GLN A 6 9.10 17.52 -13.91
C GLN A 6 8.26 17.26 -12.67
N GLU A 7 7.02 17.75 -12.64
CA GLU A 7 6.10 17.58 -11.51
C GLU A 7 5.70 16.12 -11.31
N LEU A 8 5.43 15.39 -12.40
CA LEU A 8 5.12 13.96 -12.34
C LEU A 8 6.31 13.16 -11.81
N LEU A 9 7.53 13.50 -12.26
CA LEU A 9 8.75 12.80 -11.86
C LEU A 9 9.13 13.10 -10.40
N ASN A 10 8.97 14.34 -9.95
CA ASN A 10 9.13 14.72 -8.54
C ASN A 10 8.10 14.00 -7.66
N PHE A 11 6.83 14.00 -8.07
CA PHE A 11 5.78 13.30 -7.33
C PHE A 11 6.04 11.79 -7.28
N SER A 12 6.50 11.17 -8.37
CA SER A 12 6.86 9.74 -8.39
C SER A 12 7.95 9.40 -7.36
N ARG A 13 8.94 10.28 -7.16
CA ARG A 13 9.99 10.09 -6.14
C ARG A 13 9.45 10.23 -4.72
N GLU A 14 8.66 11.27 -4.45
CA GLU A 14 7.98 11.46 -3.15
C GLU A 14 7.12 10.24 -2.80
N PHE A 15 6.42 9.73 -3.80
CA PHE A 15 5.53 8.59 -3.69
C PHE A 15 6.28 7.29 -3.38
N GLN A 16 7.43 7.06 -4.04
CA GLN A 16 8.30 5.91 -3.72
C GLN A 16 8.84 5.98 -2.29
N GLN A 17 9.25 7.16 -1.82
CA GLN A 17 9.72 7.32 -0.43
C GLN A 17 8.61 7.01 0.60
N GLN A 18 7.38 7.43 0.32
CA GLN A 18 6.22 7.13 1.17
C GLN A 18 5.91 5.63 1.21
N LEU A 19 6.06 4.93 0.08
CA LEU A 19 5.87 3.48 0.02
C LEU A 19 6.95 2.72 0.82
N GLN A 20 8.22 3.14 0.74
CA GLN A 20 9.31 2.54 1.51
C GLN A 20 9.10 2.65 3.03
N GLN A 21 8.60 3.79 3.51
CA GLN A 21 8.24 3.93 4.94
C GLN A 21 7.14 2.95 5.35
N THR A 22 6.30 2.54 4.40
CA THR A 22 5.20 1.64 4.69
C THR A 22 5.61 0.18 4.72
N GLU A 23 6.67 -0.21 4.00
CA GLU A 23 7.23 -1.57 4.10
C GLU A 23 7.52 -1.95 5.55
N GLN A 24 8.06 -1.02 6.35
CA GLN A 24 8.31 -1.25 7.78
C GLN A 24 7.03 -1.56 8.57
N LEU A 25 5.93 -0.86 8.28
CA LEU A 25 4.63 -1.10 8.94
C LEU A 25 4.02 -2.45 8.55
N VAL A 26 4.22 -2.85 7.30
CA VAL A 26 3.82 -4.18 6.81
C VAL A 26 4.63 -5.26 7.52
N PHE A 27 5.96 -5.14 7.59
CA PHE A 27 6.81 -6.08 8.33
C PHE A 27 6.40 -6.22 9.80
N GLN A 28 6.13 -5.10 10.48
CA GLN A 28 5.65 -5.12 11.87
C GLN A 28 4.31 -5.85 12.00
N SER A 29 3.40 -5.64 11.06
CA SER A 29 2.09 -6.32 11.05
C SER A 29 2.24 -7.83 10.84
N LEU A 30 3.15 -8.25 9.97
CA LEU A 30 3.47 -9.67 9.74
C LEU A 30 4.02 -10.34 11.00
N SER A 31 4.93 -9.69 11.72
CA SER A 31 5.42 -10.22 13.00
C SER A 31 4.30 -10.35 14.04
N GLY A 32 3.33 -9.43 14.05
CA GLY A 32 2.14 -9.53 14.91
C GLY A 32 1.25 -10.73 14.57
N VAL A 33 1.13 -11.07 13.28
CA VAL A 33 0.41 -12.27 12.82
C VAL A 33 1.11 -13.54 13.31
N GLU A 34 2.44 -13.62 13.15
CA GLU A 34 3.24 -14.76 13.61
C GLU A 34 3.09 -15.00 15.12
N GLN A 35 3.20 -13.93 15.92
CA GLN A 35 3.02 -14.02 17.38
C GLN A 35 1.63 -14.53 17.78
N ARG A 36 0.58 -14.11 17.06
CA ARG A 36 -0.78 -14.62 17.31
C ARG A 36 -0.91 -16.09 16.96
N CYS A 37 -0.39 -16.51 15.81
CA CYS A 37 -0.37 -17.93 15.45
C CYS A 37 0.41 -18.79 16.46
N LEU A 38 1.52 -18.27 17.00
CA LEU A 38 2.30 -18.93 18.04
C LEU A 38 1.53 -19.02 19.37
N SER A 39 0.83 -17.96 19.77
CA SER A 39 0.01 -17.94 20.98
C SER A 39 -1.19 -18.90 20.87
N ASP A 40 -1.84 -18.94 19.71
CA ASP A 40 -3.05 -19.75 19.48
C ASP A 40 -2.74 -21.24 19.27
N SER A 41 -1.51 -21.57 18.86
CA SER A 41 -1.10 -22.95 18.61
C SER A 41 -0.95 -23.78 19.88
N ARG A 42 -0.66 -23.16 21.04
CA ARG A 42 -0.46 -23.86 22.33
C ARG A 42 0.52 -25.05 22.21
N ASP A 43 1.67 -24.80 21.57
CA ASP A 43 2.73 -25.78 21.28
C ASP A 43 2.36 -26.89 20.28
N ASP A 44 1.22 -26.79 19.60
CA ASP A 44 0.83 -27.69 18.51
C ASP A 44 1.35 -27.15 17.16
N VAL A 45 2.37 -27.81 16.62
CA VAL A 45 3.02 -27.42 15.36
C VAL A 45 2.04 -27.40 14.19
N GLU A 46 1.10 -28.35 14.11
CA GLU A 46 0.14 -28.42 12.99
C GLU A 46 -0.86 -27.26 13.03
N ARG A 47 -1.25 -26.84 14.24
CA ARG A 47 -2.08 -25.63 14.41
C ARG A 47 -1.34 -24.37 14.01
N PHE A 48 -0.06 -24.27 14.39
CA PHE A 48 0.77 -23.14 13.98
C PHE A 48 0.89 -23.07 12.45
N VAL A 49 1.26 -24.18 11.80
CA VAL A 49 1.39 -24.28 10.33
C VAL A 49 0.06 -23.93 9.65
N THR A 50 -1.05 -24.47 10.15
CA THR A 50 -2.39 -24.15 9.61
C THR A 50 -2.73 -22.67 9.74
N CYS A 51 -2.41 -22.05 10.88
CA CYS A 51 -2.62 -20.61 11.09
C CYS A 51 -1.77 -19.78 10.13
N MET A 52 -0.47 -20.09 10.02
CA MET A 52 0.45 -19.37 9.14
C MET A 52 0.10 -19.52 7.67
N ASN A 53 -0.35 -20.70 7.22
CA ASN A 53 -0.83 -20.89 5.84
C ASN A 53 -2.04 -20.01 5.54
N LYS A 54 -3.06 -19.99 6.41
CA LYS A 54 -4.23 -19.11 6.25
C LYS A 54 -3.85 -17.64 6.21
N ALA A 55 -2.94 -17.23 7.10
CA ALA A 55 -2.43 -15.88 7.12
C ALA A 55 -1.71 -15.53 5.81
N THR A 56 -0.86 -16.43 5.30
CA THR A 56 -0.08 -16.24 4.07
C THR A 56 -1.00 -16.10 2.85
N ASP A 57 -2.03 -16.95 2.74
CA ASP A 57 -3.04 -16.87 1.68
C ASP A 57 -3.79 -15.52 1.73
N LYS A 58 -4.13 -15.07 2.94
CA LYS A 58 -4.80 -13.78 3.15
C LYS A 58 -3.90 -12.62 2.74
N ILE A 59 -2.65 -12.61 3.20
CA ILE A 59 -1.67 -11.58 2.85
C ILE A 59 -1.49 -11.51 1.33
N SER A 60 -1.30 -12.64 0.65
CA SER A 60 -1.16 -12.66 -0.80
C SER A 60 -2.40 -12.14 -1.53
N SER A 61 -3.60 -12.41 -1.00
CA SER A 61 -4.85 -11.86 -1.57
C SER A 61 -4.94 -10.34 -1.41
N GLU A 62 -4.65 -9.83 -0.22
CA GLU A 62 -4.70 -8.40 0.06
C GLU A 62 -3.59 -7.63 -0.64
N GLU A 63 -2.41 -8.24 -0.84
CA GLU A 63 -1.30 -7.65 -1.59
C GLU A 63 -1.71 -7.41 -3.05
N LYS A 64 -2.30 -8.41 -3.71
CA LYS A 64 -2.83 -8.24 -5.07
C LYS A 64 -3.89 -7.15 -5.17
N LYS A 65 -4.79 -7.04 -4.18
CA LYS A 65 -5.79 -5.96 -4.15
C LYS A 65 -5.12 -4.61 -4.01
N PHE A 66 -4.11 -4.50 -3.14
CA PHE A 66 -3.33 -3.30 -2.97
C PHE A 66 -2.61 -2.90 -4.27
N GLU A 67 -1.94 -3.84 -4.95
CA GLU A 67 -1.30 -3.62 -6.25
C GLU A 67 -2.27 -3.05 -7.29
N PHE A 68 -3.48 -3.62 -7.43
CA PHE A 68 -4.49 -3.11 -8.37
C PHE A 68 -4.97 -1.70 -7.99
N ARG A 69 -5.18 -1.43 -6.70
CA ARG A 69 -5.55 -0.09 -6.21
C ARG A 69 -4.45 0.93 -6.51
N MET A 70 -3.19 0.54 -6.37
CA MET A 70 -2.03 1.38 -6.66
C MET A 70 -1.88 1.66 -8.16
N ALA A 71 -2.02 0.65 -9.02
CA ALA A 71 -1.99 0.81 -10.47
C ALA A 71 -3.12 1.73 -10.95
N PHE A 72 -4.34 1.55 -10.43
CA PHE A 72 -5.47 2.44 -10.70
C PHE A 72 -5.17 3.88 -10.27
N LEU A 73 -4.62 4.07 -9.07
CA LEU A 73 -4.28 5.39 -8.56
C LEU A 73 -3.20 6.09 -9.37
N GLN A 74 -2.19 5.37 -9.84
CA GLN A 74 -1.16 5.93 -10.72
C GLN A 74 -1.77 6.47 -12.02
N ASN A 75 -2.68 5.72 -12.63
CA ASN A 75 -3.39 6.15 -13.83
C ASN A 75 -4.28 7.37 -13.57
N GLU A 76 -5.07 7.35 -12.49
CA GLU A 76 -5.91 8.48 -12.07
C GLU A 76 -5.07 9.75 -11.82
N THR A 77 -3.93 9.60 -11.15
CA THR A 77 -3.03 10.72 -10.86
C THR A 77 -2.44 11.29 -12.14
N TYR A 78 -1.98 10.44 -13.05
CA TYR A 78 -1.50 10.87 -14.36
C TYR A 78 -2.57 11.66 -15.14
N ASN A 79 -3.80 11.14 -15.20
CA ASN A 79 -4.91 11.80 -15.87
C ASN A 79 -5.26 13.15 -15.22
N CYS A 80 -5.22 13.22 -13.89
CA CYS A 80 -5.42 14.46 -13.15
C CYS A 80 -4.34 15.51 -13.50
N PHE A 81 -3.06 15.12 -13.54
CA PHE A 81 -1.98 16.02 -13.94
C PHE A 81 -2.17 16.51 -15.38
N LYS A 82 -2.54 15.60 -16.30
CA LYS A 82 -2.78 15.94 -17.70
C LYS A 82 -3.92 16.96 -17.85
N ALA A 83 -5.02 16.76 -17.13
CA ALA A 83 -6.17 17.67 -17.14
C ALA A 83 -5.83 19.06 -16.56
N ASN A 84 -4.93 19.12 -15.58
CA ASN A 84 -4.54 20.38 -14.92
C ASN A 84 -3.30 21.05 -15.52
N ASN A 85 -2.71 20.48 -16.58
CA ASN A 85 -1.46 20.93 -17.17
C ASN A 85 -1.44 22.43 -17.51
N ASN A 86 -2.51 22.93 -18.12
CA ASN A 86 -2.60 24.33 -18.54
C ASN A 86 -2.76 25.31 -17.38
N SER A 87 -3.14 24.82 -16.20
CA SER A 87 -3.37 25.65 -15.00
C SER A 87 -2.24 25.56 -13.98
N GLY A 88 -1.32 24.60 -14.12
CA GLY A 88 -0.25 24.34 -13.16
C GLY A 88 -0.73 23.86 -11.78
N LYS A 89 -2.03 23.57 -11.61
CA LYS A 89 -2.65 23.21 -10.32
C LYS A 89 -2.51 21.73 -9.99
N TYR A 90 -1.27 21.24 -9.90
CA TYR A 90 -0.99 19.82 -9.64
C TYR A 90 -1.20 19.40 -8.19
N ASP A 91 -1.21 20.36 -7.24
CA ASP A 91 -1.28 20.06 -5.81
C ASP A 91 -2.54 19.29 -5.41
N ILE A 92 -3.68 19.57 -6.04
CA ILE A 92 -4.92 18.82 -5.80
C ILE A 92 -4.75 17.34 -6.18
N CYS A 93 -4.11 17.08 -7.33
CA CYS A 93 -3.82 15.73 -7.78
C CYS A 93 -2.87 15.01 -6.80
N LYS A 94 -1.81 15.70 -6.36
CA LYS A 94 -0.86 15.17 -5.38
C LYS A 94 -1.52 14.83 -4.05
N GLN A 95 -2.35 15.74 -3.52
CA GLN A 95 -3.04 15.54 -2.24
C GLN A 95 -4.04 14.37 -2.31
N ASN A 96 -4.82 14.28 -3.39
CA ASN A 96 -5.72 13.16 -3.61
C ASN A 96 -4.95 11.83 -3.68
N ALA A 97 -3.83 11.81 -4.39
CA ALA A 97 -3.00 10.61 -4.49
C ALA A 97 -2.41 10.21 -3.12
N LYS A 98 -1.84 11.16 -2.37
CA LYS A 98 -1.29 10.92 -1.02
C LYS A 98 -2.36 10.39 -0.05
N SER A 99 -3.56 10.97 -0.08
CA SER A 99 -4.68 10.53 0.76
C SER A 99 -5.15 9.13 0.40
N ASN A 100 -5.22 8.80 -0.90
CA ASN A 100 -5.63 7.48 -1.34
C ASN A 100 -4.61 6.40 -0.98
N VAL A 101 -3.31 6.67 -1.13
CA VAL A 101 -2.25 5.77 -0.69
C VAL A 101 -2.38 5.45 0.80
N LYS A 102 -2.48 6.48 1.64
CA LYS A 102 -2.65 6.29 3.08
C LYS A 102 -3.86 5.39 3.37
N ARG A 103 -5.01 5.67 2.75
CA ARG A 103 -6.22 4.83 2.92
C ARG A 103 -6.00 3.39 2.48
N TYR A 104 -5.36 3.16 1.33
CA TYR A 104 -5.13 1.80 0.82
C TYR A 104 -4.16 1.01 1.70
N LEU A 105 -3.17 1.68 2.28
CA LEU A 105 -2.25 1.09 3.23
C LEU A 105 -2.93 0.77 4.56
N ASP A 106 -3.70 1.72 5.10
CA ASP A 106 -4.49 1.52 6.33
C ASP A 106 -5.46 0.34 6.16
N ASP A 107 -6.12 0.23 5.00
CA ASP A 107 -6.97 -0.91 4.65
C ASP A 107 -6.15 -2.21 4.58
N PHE A 108 -5.05 -2.24 3.84
CA PHE A 108 -4.21 -3.42 3.71
C PHE A 108 -3.76 -3.95 5.07
N ILE A 109 -3.22 -3.08 5.93
CA ILE A 109 -2.78 -3.40 7.29
C ILE A 109 -3.93 -3.95 8.13
N ARG A 110 -5.10 -3.30 8.09
CA ARG A 110 -6.29 -3.76 8.82
C ARG A 110 -6.72 -5.15 8.37
N GLU A 111 -6.76 -5.39 7.06
CA GLU A 111 -7.22 -6.67 6.52
C GLU A 111 -6.24 -7.81 6.82
N ILE A 112 -4.92 -7.62 6.75
CA ILE A 112 -3.95 -8.67 7.12
C ILE A 112 -3.90 -8.96 8.62
N GLN A 113 -4.35 -8.01 9.46
CA GLN A 113 -4.44 -8.19 10.90
C GLN A 113 -5.72 -8.90 11.35
N ASN A 114 -6.82 -8.76 10.61
CA ASN A 114 -8.05 -9.53 10.84
C ASN A 114 -7.95 -10.97 10.35
#